data_AF-A0A2U2AFK5-F1
#
_entry.id   AF-A0A2U2AFK5-F1
#
_cell.length_a   1.000
_cell.length_b   1.000
_cell.length_c   1.000
_cell.angle_alpha   90.00
_cell.angle_beta   90.00
_cell.angle_gamma   90.00
#
_symmetry.space_group_name_H-M   'P 1'
#
loop_
_entity.id
_entity.type
_entity.pdbx_description
1 polymer ?
#
loop_
_entity_poly.entity_id
_entity_poly.type
_entity_poly.pdbx_seq_one_letter_code
_entity_poly.pdbx_strand_id
1 'polypeptide(L)'
;MHIQQFRQALQYSRETLAKELHVSVIDIENWESGTAFPDIRYLRDIALLFKTSVEELRGDYPLRAYPRTGHFFVNDSTLDAFWGHICIHLQNHENALWFPISLKSQQSIVEQLAQSTASYPWISIETLNNRLLFINVMHTDSIELIHQQKENQQSTPDDWDIHGYSLELYRALIRKDQDPFGYMASNQYSDSFKEKIESICDYHDLYLGTHLSDLLYNTHIIQAQKSISAPIAPNFIAEIYQHITERQLPTMLNISKSIESNQHFIQSAEIALINTPLALLIDYQVSQKAEAC
;
A
#
# COMPACT_ATOMS: atom_id res chain seq x y z
N MET A 1 -14.31 -1.62 15.03
CA MET A 1 -13.71 -2.85 14.46
C MET A 1 -14.64 -3.39 13.38
N HIS A 2 -14.12 -3.67 12.18
CA HIS A 2 -14.87 -3.90 10.94
C HIS A 2 -14.84 -5.37 10.48
N ILE A 3 -14.47 -6.32 11.34
CA ILE A 3 -14.36 -7.75 10.98
C ILE A 3 -15.67 -8.28 10.35
N GLN A 4 -16.83 -7.97 10.95
CA GLN A 4 -18.13 -8.41 10.41
C GLN A 4 -18.38 -7.84 9.01
N GLN A 5 -18.11 -6.55 8.81
CA GLN A 5 -18.30 -5.87 7.54
C GLN A 5 -17.45 -6.54 6.44
N PHE A 6 -16.16 -6.76 6.71
CA PHE A 6 -15.29 -7.45 5.76
C PHE A 6 -15.74 -8.88 5.48
N ARG A 7 -16.08 -9.64 6.52
CA ARG A 7 -16.52 -11.02 6.37
C ARG A 7 -17.77 -11.12 5.49
N GLN A 8 -18.77 -10.27 5.73
CA GLN A 8 -20.02 -10.27 4.96
C GLN A 8 -19.80 -9.83 3.52
N ALA A 9 -19.02 -8.77 3.29
CA ALA A 9 -18.70 -8.25 1.96
C ALA A 9 -17.94 -9.27 1.09
N LEU A 10 -17.08 -10.09 1.72
CA LEU A 10 -16.33 -11.18 1.10
C LEU A 10 -17.06 -12.54 1.15
N GLN A 11 -18.31 -12.57 1.61
CA GLN A 11 -19.16 -13.78 1.70
C GLN A 11 -18.59 -14.93 2.53
N TYR A 12 -17.74 -14.65 3.50
CA TYR A 12 -17.29 -15.66 4.45
C TYR A 12 -18.40 -15.97 5.47
N SER A 13 -18.66 -17.24 5.74
CA SER A 13 -19.43 -17.61 6.94
C SER A 13 -18.55 -17.50 8.18
N ARG A 14 -19.14 -17.45 9.38
CA ARG A 14 -18.36 -17.44 10.62
C ARG A 14 -17.59 -18.74 10.79
N GLU A 15 -18.18 -19.85 10.38
CA GLU A 15 -17.58 -21.18 10.39
C GLU A 15 -16.36 -21.24 9.48
N THR A 16 -16.46 -20.67 8.27
CA THR A 16 -15.31 -20.59 7.34
C THR A 16 -14.20 -19.74 7.95
N LEU A 17 -14.51 -18.56 8.48
CA LEU A 17 -13.50 -17.69 9.08
C LEU A 17 -12.84 -18.34 10.31
N ALA A 18 -13.64 -18.96 11.19
CA ALA A 18 -13.16 -19.68 12.35
C ALA A 18 -12.22 -20.83 11.96
N LYS A 19 -12.56 -21.57 10.90
CA LYS A 19 -11.74 -22.65 10.35
C LYS A 19 -10.41 -22.14 9.81
N GLU A 20 -10.42 -21.05 9.03
CA GLU A 20 -9.20 -20.44 8.45
C GLU A 20 -8.23 -19.92 9.53
N LEU A 21 -8.78 -19.47 10.67
CA LEU A 21 -8.00 -18.93 11.79
C LEU A 21 -7.71 -19.96 12.88
N HIS A 22 -8.21 -21.19 12.75
CA HIS A 22 -8.14 -22.25 13.76
C HIS A 22 -8.66 -21.83 15.15
N VAL A 23 -9.76 -21.06 15.19
CA VAL A 23 -10.45 -20.62 16.41
C VAL A 23 -11.89 -21.13 16.47
N SER A 24 -12.60 -20.87 17.56
CA SER A 24 -14.01 -21.24 17.65
C SER A 24 -14.92 -20.21 16.94
N VAL A 25 -16.09 -20.65 16.50
CA VAL A 25 -17.13 -19.74 15.96
C VAL A 25 -17.55 -18.69 16.99
N ILE A 26 -17.52 -19.05 18.27
CA ILE A 26 -17.83 -18.16 19.40
C ILE A 26 -16.80 -17.03 19.51
N ASP A 27 -15.52 -17.31 19.25
CA ASP A 27 -14.49 -16.26 19.22
C ASP A 27 -14.78 -15.24 18.12
N ILE A 28 -15.13 -15.70 16.92
CA ILE A 28 -15.53 -14.82 15.81
C ILE A 28 -16.74 -13.97 16.20
N GLU A 29 -17.77 -14.57 16.80
CA GLU A 29 -18.96 -13.84 17.25
C GLU A 29 -18.64 -12.78 18.32
N ASN A 30 -17.77 -13.12 19.27
CA ASN A 30 -17.34 -12.20 20.31
C ASN A 30 -16.53 -11.03 19.73
N TRP A 31 -15.68 -11.29 18.73
CA TRP A 31 -14.93 -10.23 18.03
C TRP A 31 -15.87 -9.33 17.23
N GLU A 32 -16.80 -9.90 16.47
CA GLU A 32 -17.76 -9.12 15.67
C GLU A 32 -18.68 -8.24 16.53
N SER A 33 -19.09 -8.75 17.69
CA SER A 33 -19.96 -8.00 18.62
C SER A 33 -19.20 -6.98 19.49
N GLY A 34 -17.87 -7.01 19.47
CA GLY A 34 -17.03 -6.19 20.34
C GLY A 34 -17.00 -6.64 21.81
N THR A 35 -17.53 -7.83 22.11
CA THR A 35 -17.49 -8.44 23.44
C THR A 35 -16.07 -8.85 23.85
N ALA A 36 -15.25 -9.21 22.87
CA ALA A 36 -13.82 -9.46 23.05
C ALA A 36 -13.02 -8.86 21.88
N PHE A 37 -11.75 -8.57 22.12
CA PHE A 37 -10.85 -8.11 21.07
C PHE A 37 -9.85 -9.22 20.71
N PRO A 38 -9.65 -9.50 19.42
CA PRO A 38 -8.60 -10.41 18.97
C PRO A 38 -7.22 -9.87 19.34
N ASP A 39 -6.28 -10.77 19.62
CA ASP A 39 -4.88 -10.40 19.75
C ASP A 39 -4.31 -9.91 18.40
N ILE A 40 -3.11 -9.31 18.43
CA ILE A 40 -2.48 -8.78 17.22
C ILE A 40 -2.19 -9.86 16.17
N ARG A 41 -1.93 -11.11 16.57
CA ARG A 41 -1.66 -12.20 15.63
C ARG A 41 -2.91 -12.49 14.81
N TYR A 42 -4.06 -12.67 15.47
CA TYR A 42 -5.32 -12.92 14.78
C TYR A 42 -5.72 -11.73 13.91
N LEU A 43 -5.49 -10.49 14.35
CA LEU A 43 -5.73 -9.32 13.50
C LEU A 43 -4.90 -9.34 12.22
N ARG A 44 -3.63 -9.75 12.29
CA ARG A 44 -2.78 -9.88 11.10
C ARG A 44 -3.24 -11.02 10.20
N ASP A 45 -3.65 -12.14 10.76
CA ASP A 45 -4.18 -13.28 10.00
C ASP A 45 -5.47 -12.90 9.26
N ILE A 46 -6.37 -12.19 9.94
CA ILE A 46 -7.61 -11.66 9.36
C ILE A 46 -7.28 -10.65 8.26
N ALA A 47 -6.35 -9.72 8.51
CA ALA A 47 -5.98 -8.70 7.53
C ALA A 47 -5.34 -9.32 6.27
N LEU A 48 -4.52 -10.36 6.45
CA LEU A 48 -3.95 -11.14 5.34
C LEU A 48 -5.06 -11.81 4.52
N LEU A 49 -5.99 -12.50 5.18
CA LEU A 49 -7.12 -13.18 4.53
C LEU A 49 -8.03 -12.21 3.76
N PHE A 50 -8.33 -11.07 4.37
CA PHE A 50 -9.23 -10.06 3.79
C PHE A 50 -8.51 -9.10 2.83
N LYS A 51 -7.21 -9.30 2.57
CA LYS A 51 -6.37 -8.42 1.72
C LYS A 51 -6.51 -6.93 2.10
N THR A 52 -6.43 -6.65 3.40
CA THR A 52 -6.56 -5.30 4.01
C THR A 52 -5.39 -5.06 4.99
N SER A 53 -5.51 -4.13 5.94
CA SER A 53 -4.54 -3.92 7.02
C SER A 53 -5.19 -4.00 8.41
N VAL A 54 -4.37 -4.14 9.45
CA VAL A 54 -4.86 -4.15 10.84
C VAL A 54 -5.56 -2.84 11.21
N GLU A 55 -5.07 -1.70 10.71
CA GLU A 55 -5.67 -0.38 10.93
C GLU A 55 -7.08 -0.31 10.35
N GLU A 56 -7.27 -0.77 9.12
CA GLU A 56 -8.58 -0.78 8.47
C GLU A 56 -9.57 -1.71 9.19
N LEU A 57 -9.09 -2.85 9.70
CA LEU A 57 -9.92 -3.72 10.55
C LEU A 57 -10.34 -3.02 11.84
N ARG A 58 -9.51 -2.15 12.40
CA ARG A 58 -9.87 -1.39 13.62
C ARG A 58 -10.84 -0.25 13.32
N GLY A 59 -10.80 0.27 12.09
CA GLY A 59 -11.54 1.46 11.67
C GLY A 59 -10.67 2.71 11.66
N ASP A 60 -9.35 2.51 11.75
CA ASP A 60 -8.36 3.55 11.67
C ASP A 60 -7.94 3.70 10.20
N TYR A 61 -8.27 4.85 9.62
CA TYR A 61 -7.96 5.15 8.23
C TYR A 61 -7.08 6.40 8.18
N PRO A 62 -5.73 6.27 8.24
CA PRO A 62 -4.85 7.43 8.36
C PRO A 62 -4.90 8.37 7.15
N LEU A 63 -5.09 7.81 5.94
CA LEU A 63 -5.02 8.54 4.67
C LEU A 63 -6.38 8.73 3.98
N ARG A 64 -7.40 7.96 4.38
CA ARG A 64 -8.71 7.90 3.71
C ARG A 64 -9.86 7.84 4.71
N ALA A 65 -11.09 7.81 4.23
CA ALA A 65 -12.30 7.73 5.07
C ALA A 65 -13.08 6.42 4.89
N TYR A 66 -12.46 5.38 4.33
CA TYR A 66 -13.14 4.13 3.98
C TYR A 66 -12.22 2.91 4.04
N PRO A 67 -12.77 1.71 4.32
CA PRO A 67 -12.03 0.45 4.26
C PRO A 67 -11.80 -0.02 2.82
N ARG A 68 -10.70 -0.74 2.61
CA ARG A 68 -10.25 -1.22 1.31
C ARG A 68 -9.86 -2.70 1.35
N THR A 69 -10.02 -3.37 0.23
CA THR A 69 -9.59 -4.74 0.04
C THR A 69 -9.00 -4.95 -1.36
N GLY A 70 -7.95 -5.77 -1.43
CA GLY A 70 -7.37 -6.22 -2.70
C GLY A 70 -8.14 -7.36 -3.39
N HIS A 71 -9.36 -7.69 -2.93
CA HIS A 71 -10.20 -8.71 -3.57
C HIS A 71 -10.93 -8.16 -4.80
N PHE A 72 -11.08 -8.99 -5.84
CA PHE A 72 -11.76 -8.66 -7.10
C PHE A 72 -13.27 -8.61 -6.98
N PHE A 73 -13.84 -9.56 -6.23
CA PHE A 73 -15.27 -9.73 -6.11
C PHE A 73 -15.69 -9.39 -4.69
N VAL A 74 -16.41 -8.28 -4.57
CA VAL A 74 -16.96 -7.80 -3.31
C VAL A 74 -18.41 -7.45 -3.55
N ASN A 75 -19.32 -8.05 -2.78
CA ASN A 75 -20.76 -7.91 -2.99
C ASN A 75 -21.37 -6.72 -2.23
N ASP A 76 -20.53 -5.90 -1.63
CA ASP A 76 -20.92 -4.78 -0.76
C ASP A 76 -20.20 -3.50 -1.22
N SER A 77 -20.95 -2.43 -1.46
CA SER A 77 -20.43 -1.13 -1.86
C SER A 77 -19.72 -0.36 -0.72
N THR A 78 -19.78 -0.87 0.51
CA THR A 78 -19.13 -0.25 1.67
C THR A 78 -17.63 -0.51 1.71
N LEU A 79 -17.15 -1.58 1.06
CA LEU A 79 -15.72 -1.85 0.89
C LEU A 79 -15.23 -1.36 -0.46
N ASP A 80 -14.06 -0.72 -0.47
CA ASP A 80 -13.38 -0.34 -1.70
C ASP A 80 -12.53 -1.51 -2.22
N ALA A 81 -12.93 -2.09 -3.34
CA ALA A 81 -12.36 -3.32 -3.89
C ALA A 81 -11.40 -3.06 -5.06
N PHE A 82 -10.66 -4.09 -5.48
CA PHE A 82 -9.87 -4.05 -6.72
C PHE A 82 -10.76 -3.68 -7.91
N TRP A 83 -10.32 -2.71 -8.71
CA TRP A 83 -11.02 -2.27 -9.92
C TRP A 83 -10.24 -2.62 -11.18
N GLY A 84 -8.93 -2.39 -11.16
CA GLY A 84 -8.09 -2.53 -12.34
C GLY A 84 -6.72 -1.93 -12.12
N HIS A 85 -6.14 -1.38 -13.18
CA HIS A 85 -4.80 -0.83 -13.17
C HIS A 85 -4.78 0.62 -13.64
N ILE A 86 -3.87 1.40 -13.06
CA ILE A 86 -3.39 2.64 -13.68
C ILE A 86 -2.11 2.33 -14.46
N CYS A 87 -2.06 2.81 -15.69
CA CYS A 87 -0.88 2.80 -16.55
C CYS A 87 -0.39 4.23 -16.73
N ILE A 88 0.88 4.50 -16.43
CA ILE A 88 1.49 5.83 -16.45
C ILE A 88 2.63 5.83 -17.47
N HIS A 89 2.52 6.68 -18.49
CA HIS A 89 3.57 6.92 -19.46
C HIS A 89 4.28 8.23 -19.11
N LEU A 90 5.52 8.14 -18.63
CA LEU A 90 6.33 9.31 -18.28
C LEU A 90 7.14 9.77 -19.49
N GLN A 91 7.35 11.08 -19.60
CA GLN A 91 8.22 11.66 -20.62
C GLN A 91 9.64 11.08 -20.51
N ASN A 92 10.22 10.71 -21.64
CA ASN A 92 11.57 10.13 -21.75
C ASN A 92 11.76 8.79 -21.00
N HIS A 93 10.68 8.08 -20.68
CA HIS A 93 10.74 6.75 -20.08
C HIS A 93 10.18 5.71 -21.07
N GLU A 94 10.98 4.70 -21.42
CA GLU A 94 10.59 3.72 -22.46
C GLU A 94 9.41 2.85 -22.03
N ASN A 95 9.36 2.48 -20.75
CA ASN A 95 8.36 1.57 -20.22
C ASN A 95 7.31 2.33 -19.42
N ALA A 96 6.05 1.95 -19.64
CA ALA A 96 4.94 2.39 -18.83
C ALA A 96 4.97 1.73 -17.45
N LEU A 97 4.51 2.47 -16.44
CA LEU A 97 4.44 1.99 -15.06
C LEU A 97 3.01 1.56 -14.74
N TRP A 98 2.87 0.39 -14.13
CA TRP A 98 1.58 -0.26 -13.87
C TRP A 98 1.35 -0.45 -12.39
N PHE A 99 0.17 -0.06 -11.91
CA PHE A 99 -0.18 -0.26 -10.50
C PHE A 99 -1.64 -0.70 -10.34
N PRO A 100 -1.93 -1.68 -9.49
CA PRO A 100 -3.30 -2.07 -9.18
C PRO A 100 -3.97 -1.01 -8.31
N ILE A 101 -5.18 -0.61 -8.69
CA ILE A 101 -5.97 0.41 -8.01
C ILE A 101 -7.38 -0.10 -7.68
N SER A 102 -7.94 0.48 -6.63
CA SER A 102 -9.33 0.26 -6.25
C SER A 102 -10.29 1.19 -6.99
N LEU A 103 -11.60 0.95 -6.86
CA LEU A 103 -12.62 1.78 -7.50
C LEU A 103 -12.59 3.23 -7.00
N LYS A 104 -12.44 3.45 -5.69
CA LYS A 104 -12.37 4.82 -5.16
C LYS A 104 -11.04 5.50 -5.50
N SER A 105 -9.96 4.74 -5.62
CA SER A 105 -8.69 5.26 -6.15
C SER A 105 -8.88 5.74 -7.58
N GLN A 106 -9.54 4.95 -8.43
CA GLN A 106 -9.89 5.33 -9.80
C GLN A 106 -10.71 6.64 -9.86
N GLN A 107 -11.76 6.76 -9.03
CA GLN A 107 -12.60 7.96 -8.96
C GLN A 107 -11.77 9.18 -8.52
N SER A 108 -10.96 9.02 -7.47
CA SER A 108 -10.08 10.07 -6.97
C SER A 108 -9.07 10.52 -8.02
N ILE A 109 -8.49 9.61 -8.80
CA ILE A 109 -7.57 9.94 -9.90
C ILE A 109 -8.25 10.83 -10.92
N VAL A 110 -9.47 10.47 -11.36
CA VAL A 110 -10.22 11.26 -12.34
C VAL A 110 -10.49 12.67 -11.82
N GLU A 111 -10.90 12.79 -10.56
CA GLU A 111 -11.15 14.09 -9.93
C GLU A 111 -9.88 14.93 -9.82
N GLN A 112 -8.77 14.34 -9.36
CA GLN A 112 -7.49 15.02 -9.22
C GLN A 112 -6.92 15.47 -10.57
N LEU A 113 -7.01 14.63 -11.61
CA LEU A 113 -6.59 14.98 -12.96
C LEU A 113 -7.42 16.13 -13.54
N ALA A 114 -8.74 16.11 -13.37
CA ALA A 114 -9.62 17.19 -13.83
C ALA A 114 -9.36 18.53 -13.12
N GLN A 115 -8.84 18.48 -11.88
CA GLN A 115 -8.51 19.67 -11.08
C GLN A 115 -7.05 20.10 -11.20
N SER A 116 -6.20 19.28 -11.82
CA SER A 116 -4.78 19.57 -11.99
C SER A 116 -4.58 20.76 -12.93
N THR A 117 -3.58 21.57 -12.63
CA THR A 117 -3.24 22.77 -13.42
C THR A 117 -1.73 22.91 -13.51
N ALA A 118 -1.23 23.76 -14.40
CA ALA A 118 0.21 24.04 -14.49
C ALA A 118 0.81 24.57 -13.16
N SER A 119 0.02 25.27 -12.34
CA SER A 119 0.45 25.75 -11.02
C SER A 119 0.39 24.67 -9.93
N TYR A 120 -0.48 23.67 -10.10
CA TYR A 120 -0.67 22.56 -9.16
C TYR A 120 -0.77 21.24 -9.94
N PRO A 121 0.35 20.75 -10.50
CA PRO A 121 0.33 19.60 -11.39
C PRO A 121 0.45 18.25 -10.67
N TRP A 122 0.50 18.26 -9.35
CA TRP A 122 0.75 17.07 -8.56
C TRP A 122 -0.55 16.38 -8.15
N ILE A 123 -0.58 15.07 -8.34
CA ILE A 123 -1.65 14.20 -7.84
C ILE A 123 -1.03 13.09 -6.96
N SER A 124 -1.82 12.56 -6.02
CA SER A 124 -1.42 11.46 -5.14
C SER A 124 -2.33 10.26 -5.31
N ILE A 125 -1.75 9.06 -5.41
CA ILE A 125 -2.49 7.82 -5.66
C ILE A 125 -2.04 6.72 -4.70
N GLU A 126 -2.97 6.15 -3.96
CA GLU A 126 -2.76 4.93 -3.19
C GLU A 126 -3.03 3.69 -4.07
N THR A 127 -2.10 2.74 -4.10
CA THR A 127 -2.23 1.50 -4.87
C THR A 127 -2.48 0.31 -3.94
N LEU A 128 -2.90 -0.82 -4.52
CA LEU A 128 -3.15 -2.08 -3.80
C LEU A 128 -1.87 -2.89 -3.59
N ASN A 129 -0.77 -2.55 -4.25
CA ASN A 129 0.53 -3.19 -4.09
C ASN A 129 1.51 -2.42 -3.19
N ASN A 130 0.97 -1.84 -2.10
CA ASN A 130 1.76 -1.09 -1.11
C ASN A 130 2.58 0.07 -1.72
N ARG A 131 2.09 0.72 -2.78
CA ARG A 131 2.71 1.94 -3.32
C ARG A 131 1.81 3.15 -3.11
N LEU A 132 2.45 4.28 -2.85
CA LEU A 132 1.91 5.62 -2.85
C LEU A 132 2.66 6.39 -3.93
N LEU A 133 1.93 6.87 -4.92
CA LEU A 133 2.49 7.57 -6.07
C LEU A 133 2.19 9.05 -5.92
N PHE A 134 3.22 9.88 -6.11
CA PHE A 134 3.06 11.31 -6.35
C PHE A 134 3.48 11.58 -7.80
N ILE A 135 2.51 11.97 -8.63
CA ILE A 135 2.72 12.12 -10.08
C ILE A 135 2.65 13.59 -10.42
N ASN A 136 3.68 14.08 -11.11
CA ASN A 136 3.66 15.39 -11.73
C ASN A 136 3.12 15.26 -13.16
N VAL A 137 1.88 15.69 -13.38
CA VAL A 137 1.21 15.52 -14.68
C VAL A 137 1.88 16.33 -15.80
N MET A 138 2.72 17.32 -15.49
CA MET A 138 3.48 18.08 -16.50
C MET A 138 4.58 17.25 -17.17
N HIS A 139 5.04 16.18 -16.52
CA HIS A 139 6.07 15.26 -17.02
C HIS A 139 5.50 13.89 -17.42
N THR A 140 4.19 13.84 -17.65
CA THR A 140 3.47 12.61 -18.00
C THR A 140 2.90 12.76 -19.41
N ASP A 141 3.18 11.80 -20.30
CA ASP A 141 2.66 11.75 -21.66
C ASP A 141 1.19 11.31 -21.69
N SER A 142 0.86 10.27 -20.93
CA SER A 142 -0.50 9.78 -20.78
C SER A 142 -0.70 9.01 -19.47
N ILE A 143 -1.94 9.01 -18.99
CA ILE A 143 -2.41 8.17 -17.90
C ILE A 143 -3.63 7.41 -18.42
N GLU A 144 -3.60 6.08 -18.33
CA GLU A 144 -4.69 5.21 -18.74
C GLU A 144 -5.22 4.45 -17.52
N LEU A 145 -6.54 4.38 -17.39
CA LEU A 145 -7.23 3.63 -16.34
C LEU A 145 -7.91 2.44 -16.98
N ILE A 146 -7.44 1.23 -16.65
CA ILE A 146 -7.82 0.00 -17.33
C ILE A 146 -8.60 -0.87 -16.33
N HIS A 147 -9.91 -0.95 -16.51
CA HIS A 147 -10.77 -1.86 -15.75
C HIS A 147 -10.52 -3.29 -16.20
N GLN A 148 -10.19 -4.18 -15.26
CA GLN A 148 -10.01 -5.64 -15.43
C GLN A 148 -9.29 -6.03 -16.73
N GLN A 149 -7.99 -6.37 -16.64
CA GLN A 149 -7.13 -6.77 -17.75
C GLN A 149 -7.90 -7.45 -18.89
N LYS A 150 -7.91 -6.86 -20.09
CA LYS A 150 -8.12 -7.66 -21.29
C LYS A 150 -6.97 -8.67 -21.29
N GLU A 151 -7.28 -9.97 -21.36
CA GLU A 151 -6.34 -11.11 -21.41
C GLU A 151 -5.20 -10.97 -22.46
N ASN A 152 -5.21 -9.95 -23.31
CA ASN A 152 -4.31 -9.73 -24.44
C ASN A 152 -3.36 -8.53 -24.31
N GLN A 153 -3.36 -7.78 -23.21
CA GLN A 153 -2.32 -6.77 -22.97
C GLN A 153 -1.25 -7.38 -22.08
N GLN A 154 -0.03 -7.55 -22.63
CA GLN A 154 1.14 -8.02 -21.91
C GLN A 154 1.40 -7.08 -20.73
N SER A 155 0.85 -7.41 -19.57
CA SER A 155 1.50 -7.09 -18.31
C SER A 155 2.93 -7.57 -18.41
N THR A 156 3.88 -6.76 -17.93
CA THR A 156 5.25 -7.23 -17.75
C THR A 156 5.19 -8.57 -17.02
N PRO A 157 5.71 -9.67 -17.60
CA PRO A 157 5.42 -11.03 -17.14
C PRO A 157 5.80 -11.37 -15.69
N ASP A 158 6.55 -10.51 -14.99
CA ASP A 158 7.25 -10.82 -13.73
C ASP A 158 6.95 -9.86 -12.56
N ASP A 159 5.79 -9.19 -12.53
CA ASP A 159 5.42 -8.40 -11.34
C ASP A 159 4.67 -9.27 -10.32
N TRP A 160 5.39 -9.77 -9.32
CA TRP A 160 4.91 -10.71 -8.29
C TRP A 160 3.65 -10.23 -7.54
N ASP A 161 3.42 -8.92 -7.47
CA ASP A 161 2.31 -8.29 -6.78
C ASP A 161 1.35 -7.51 -7.70
N ILE A 162 1.24 -7.92 -8.97
CA ILE A 162 0.44 -7.23 -10.01
C ILE A 162 -1.00 -6.85 -9.61
N HIS A 163 -1.64 -7.59 -8.69
CA HIS A 163 -2.99 -7.30 -8.18
C HIS A 163 -3.00 -6.77 -6.75
N GLY A 164 -1.85 -6.71 -6.09
CA GLY A 164 -1.70 -6.34 -4.70
C GLY A 164 -1.95 -7.48 -3.73
N TYR A 165 -1.44 -7.25 -2.53
CA TYR A 165 -1.55 -8.13 -1.36
C TYR A 165 -1.99 -7.30 -0.15
N SER A 166 -2.29 -7.96 0.96
CA SER A 166 -2.50 -7.28 2.24
C SER A 166 -1.28 -6.45 2.62
N LEU A 167 -1.49 -5.29 3.27
CA LEU A 167 -0.41 -4.48 3.83
C LEU A 167 0.44 -5.27 4.84
N GLU A 168 -0.18 -6.22 5.55
CA GLU A 168 0.51 -7.09 6.51
C GLU A 168 1.52 -8.02 5.85
N LEU A 169 1.30 -8.41 4.58
CA LEU A 169 2.25 -9.19 3.83
C LEU A 169 3.53 -8.38 3.59
N TYR A 170 3.42 -7.16 3.08
CA TYR A 170 4.59 -6.30 2.86
C TYR A 170 5.33 -5.99 4.16
N ARG A 171 4.60 -5.67 5.24
CA ARG A 171 5.20 -5.46 6.57
C ARG A 171 5.95 -6.70 7.06
N ALA A 172 5.39 -7.89 6.87
CA ALA A 172 6.05 -9.14 7.24
C ALA A 172 7.31 -9.41 6.41
N LEU A 173 7.27 -9.16 5.09
CA LEU A 173 8.44 -9.30 4.23
C LEU A 173 9.55 -8.31 4.62
N ILE A 174 9.21 -7.04 4.89
CA ILE A 174 10.17 -6.03 5.37
C ILE A 174 10.80 -6.50 6.69
N ARG A 175 9.98 -6.98 7.63
CA ARG A 175 10.48 -7.44 8.94
C ARG A 175 11.37 -8.67 8.80
N LYS A 176 10.99 -9.61 7.94
CA LYS A 176 11.79 -10.80 7.62
C LYS A 176 13.12 -10.41 6.98
N ASP A 177 13.14 -9.41 6.10
CA ASP A 177 14.38 -8.90 5.46
C ASP A 177 15.32 -8.23 6.47
N GLN A 178 14.79 -7.36 7.32
CA GLN A 178 15.59 -6.57 8.26
C GLN A 178 16.07 -7.39 9.48
N ASP A 179 15.26 -8.33 9.96
CA ASP A 179 15.56 -9.14 11.14
C ASP A 179 14.91 -10.53 11.03
N PRO A 180 15.51 -11.45 10.24
CA PRO A 180 14.95 -12.78 10.01
C PRO A 180 14.74 -13.57 11.31
N PHE A 181 15.68 -13.47 12.25
CA PHE A 181 15.62 -14.18 13.53
C PHE A 181 14.52 -13.62 14.43
N GLY A 182 14.43 -12.30 14.55
CA GLY A 182 13.38 -11.64 15.32
C GLY A 182 12.00 -11.85 14.70
N TYR A 183 11.88 -11.90 13.37
CA TYR A 183 10.63 -12.27 12.70
C TYR A 183 10.18 -13.68 13.09
N MET A 184 11.07 -14.67 12.98
CA MET A 184 10.74 -16.07 13.30
C MET A 184 10.41 -16.27 14.78
N ALA A 185 11.13 -15.60 15.68
CA ALA A 185 10.88 -15.66 17.12
C ALA A 185 9.68 -14.83 17.60
N SER A 186 9.15 -13.94 16.76
CA SER A 186 8.06 -13.04 17.14
C SER A 186 6.76 -13.79 17.43
N ASN A 187 6.15 -13.43 18.56
CA ASN A 187 4.80 -13.84 18.94
C ASN A 187 3.71 -12.92 18.36
N GLN A 188 4.07 -11.99 17.47
CA GLN A 188 3.09 -11.10 16.83
C GLN A 188 2.57 -11.66 15.50
N TYR A 189 3.11 -12.78 15.02
CA TYR A 189 2.62 -13.52 13.86
C TYR A 189 2.29 -14.95 14.28
N SER A 190 1.18 -15.50 13.81
CA SER A 190 0.86 -16.92 14.00
C SER A 190 1.75 -17.80 13.11
N ASP A 191 1.81 -19.10 13.41
CA ASP A 191 2.56 -20.04 12.58
C ASP A 191 1.92 -20.17 11.19
N SER A 192 0.59 -20.18 11.10
CA SER A 192 -0.12 -20.21 9.82
C SER A 192 0.13 -18.96 8.97
N PHE A 193 0.30 -17.80 9.59
CA PHE A 193 0.71 -16.58 8.90
C PHE A 193 2.10 -16.73 8.31
N LYS A 194 3.08 -17.18 9.12
CA LYS A 194 4.46 -17.38 8.66
C LYS A 194 4.51 -18.38 7.51
N GLU A 195 3.81 -19.50 7.62
CA GLU A 195 3.68 -20.50 6.56
C GLU A 195 3.10 -19.91 5.25
N LYS A 196 2.06 -19.07 5.35
CA LYS A 196 1.50 -18.36 4.19
C LYS A 196 2.52 -17.40 3.56
N ILE A 197 3.30 -16.68 4.37
CA ILE A 197 4.36 -15.79 3.87
C ILE A 197 5.46 -16.61 3.16
N GLU A 198 5.93 -17.70 3.76
CA GLU A 198 6.93 -18.59 3.11
C GLU A 198 6.40 -19.15 1.79
N SER A 199 5.16 -19.64 1.75
CA SER A 199 4.56 -20.14 0.51
C SER A 199 4.47 -19.08 -0.60
N ILE A 200 4.24 -17.81 -0.25
CA ILE A 200 4.21 -16.71 -1.23
C ILE A 200 5.64 -16.36 -1.67
N CYS A 201 6.61 -16.40 -0.75
CA CYS A 201 8.02 -16.20 -1.10
C CYS A 201 8.50 -17.27 -2.08
N ASP A 202 8.20 -18.54 -1.80
CA ASP A 202 8.60 -19.68 -2.63
C ASP A 202 7.92 -19.64 -4.01
N TYR A 203 6.65 -19.22 -4.07
CA TYR A 203 5.90 -19.14 -5.34
C TYR A 203 6.44 -18.05 -6.28
N HIS A 204 6.94 -16.94 -5.72
CA HIS A 204 7.39 -15.76 -6.48
C HIS A 204 8.90 -15.56 -6.45
N ASP A 205 9.65 -16.52 -5.93
CA ASP A 205 11.10 -16.45 -5.74
C ASP A 205 11.58 -15.20 -4.97
N LEU A 206 10.81 -14.78 -3.94
CA LEU A 206 11.12 -13.63 -3.09
C LEU A 206 12.06 -14.04 -1.96
N TYR A 207 13.35 -14.16 -2.27
CA TYR A 207 14.37 -14.52 -1.28
C TYR A 207 15.17 -13.30 -0.79
N LEU A 208 15.59 -13.37 0.47
CA LEU A 208 16.44 -12.38 1.15
C LEU A 208 17.62 -11.95 0.27
N GLY A 209 17.80 -10.64 0.06
CA GLY A 209 18.86 -10.15 -0.80
C GLY A 209 18.64 -8.75 -1.39
N THR A 210 19.53 -8.38 -2.32
CA THR A 210 19.75 -7.00 -2.78
C THR A 210 18.60 -6.34 -3.51
N HIS A 211 17.58 -7.09 -3.95
CA HIS A 211 16.45 -6.56 -4.72
C HIS A 211 15.19 -6.33 -3.89
N LEU A 212 15.07 -6.96 -2.72
CA LEU A 212 13.89 -6.80 -1.84
C LEU A 212 13.76 -5.37 -1.31
N SER A 213 14.88 -4.68 -1.07
CA SER A 213 14.85 -3.28 -0.65
C SER A 213 14.19 -2.38 -1.69
N ASP A 214 14.52 -2.58 -2.98
CA ASP A 214 13.92 -1.82 -4.09
C ASP A 214 12.43 -2.13 -4.24
N LEU A 215 12.06 -3.38 -4.01
CA LEU A 215 10.71 -3.90 -4.11
C LEU A 215 9.79 -3.46 -2.95
N LEU A 216 10.32 -3.36 -1.73
CA LEU A 216 9.48 -3.29 -0.52
C LEU A 216 9.54 -1.95 0.20
N TYR A 217 10.71 -1.33 0.30
CA TYR A 217 10.89 -0.19 1.20
C TYR A 217 11.69 1.00 0.64
N ASN A 218 12.27 0.92 -0.54
CA ASN A 218 12.88 2.07 -1.20
C ASN A 218 11.83 2.93 -1.90
N THR A 219 12.05 4.25 -1.81
CA THR A 219 11.35 5.25 -2.61
C THR A 219 12.10 5.46 -3.91
N HIS A 220 11.38 5.38 -5.02
CA HIS A 220 11.89 5.61 -6.36
C HIS A 220 11.45 6.99 -6.83
N ILE A 221 12.41 7.87 -7.06
CA ILE A 221 12.19 9.21 -7.60
C ILE A 221 12.67 9.20 -9.05
N ILE A 222 11.74 9.43 -9.98
CA ILE A 222 12.02 9.54 -11.41
C ILE A 222 12.03 11.02 -11.77
N GLN A 223 13.18 11.49 -12.26
CA GLN A 223 13.36 12.78 -12.90
C GLN A 223 13.48 12.60 -14.41
N ALA A 224 13.35 13.69 -15.17
CA ALA A 224 13.35 13.66 -16.63
C ALA A 224 14.58 12.99 -17.29
N GLN A 225 15.74 12.93 -16.61
CA GLN A 225 16.97 12.30 -17.13
C GLN A 225 17.63 11.31 -16.15
N LYS A 226 17.07 11.12 -14.95
CA LYS A 226 17.71 10.30 -13.91
C LYS A 226 16.65 9.70 -13.00
N SER A 227 16.87 8.45 -12.61
CA SER A 227 16.13 7.81 -11.54
C SER A 227 17.02 7.64 -10.31
N ILE A 228 16.47 7.94 -9.15
CA ILE A 228 17.11 7.73 -7.85
C ILE A 228 16.25 6.74 -7.08
N SER A 229 16.85 5.67 -6.59
CA SER A 229 16.21 4.77 -5.64
C SER A 229 16.96 4.81 -4.32
N ALA A 230 16.25 5.12 -3.25
CA ALA A 230 16.82 5.18 -1.91
C ALA A 230 15.72 5.08 -0.85
N PRO A 231 16.04 4.61 0.38
CA PRO A 231 15.14 4.77 1.50
C PRO A 231 15.02 6.26 1.83
N ILE A 232 13.79 6.77 1.95
CA ILE A 232 13.49 8.12 2.41
C ILE A 232 12.82 8.03 3.77
N ALA A 233 13.18 8.92 4.69
CA ALA A 233 12.60 8.91 6.02
C ALA A 233 11.07 9.17 5.94
N PRO A 234 10.24 8.44 6.71
CA PRO A 234 8.78 8.57 6.66
C PRO A 234 8.24 9.99 6.92
N ASN A 235 8.93 10.78 7.75
CA ASN A 235 8.55 12.17 8.02
C ASN A 235 8.61 13.04 6.76
N PHE A 236 9.63 12.87 5.91
CA PHE A 236 9.74 13.63 4.66
C PHE A 236 8.69 13.19 3.64
N ILE A 237 8.34 11.91 3.62
CA ILE A 237 7.20 11.42 2.81
C ILE A 237 5.89 12.04 3.28
N ALA A 238 5.68 12.14 4.60
CA ALA A 238 4.50 12.79 5.18
C ALA A 238 4.43 14.29 4.85
N GLU A 239 5.55 15.01 4.90
CA GLU A 239 5.64 16.40 4.47
C GLU A 239 5.27 16.57 2.99
N ILE A 240 5.81 15.72 2.10
CA ILE A 240 5.48 15.74 0.67
C ILE A 240 3.98 15.49 0.46
N TYR A 241 3.41 14.47 1.14
CA TYR A 241 1.98 14.17 1.06
C TYR A 241 1.12 15.36 1.49
N GLN A 242 1.48 16.02 2.59
CA GLN A 242 0.77 17.19 3.10
C GLN A 242 0.85 18.36 2.11
N HIS A 243 2.05 18.68 1.61
CA HIS A 243 2.25 19.75 0.64
C HIS A 243 1.45 19.55 -0.65
N ILE A 244 1.35 18.32 -1.15
CA ILE A 244 0.54 18.01 -2.34
C ILE A 244 -0.95 18.19 -2.02
N THR A 245 -1.41 17.67 -0.88
CA THR A 245 -2.81 17.77 -0.44
C THR A 245 -3.24 19.24 -0.25
N GLU A 246 -2.36 20.06 0.34
CA GLU A 246 -2.59 21.49 0.59
C GLU A 246 -2.34 22.38 -0.63
N ARG A 247 -1.87 21.81 -1.75
CA ARG A 247 -1.45 22.53 -2.95
C ARG A 247 -0.39 23.61 -2.65
N GLN A 248 0.58 23.26 -1.81
CA GLN A 248 1.66 24.15 -1.40
C GLN A 248 3.01 23.42 -1.49
N LEU A 249 3.38 23.01 -2.70
CA LEU A 249 4.64 22.31 -2.91
C LEU A 249 5.82 23.29 -2.90
N PRO A 250 6.85 23.09 -2.06
CA PRO A 250 8.03 23.93 -2.09
C PRO A 250 8.85 23.68 -3.37
N THR A 251 9.68 24.66 -3.74
CA THR A 251 10.58 24.54 -4.90
C THR A 251 11.59 23.42 -4.75
N MET A 252 12.03 23.15 -3.52
CA MET A 252 12.96 22.08 -3.18
C MET A 252 12.27 21.10 -2.21
N LEU A 253 12.27 19.81 -2.55
CA LEU A 253 11.80 18.75 -1.66
C LEU A 253 12.97 18.16 -0.91
N ASN A 254 12.79 17.92 0.38
CA ASN A 254 13.74 17.17 1.19
C ASN A 254 13.48 15.66 0.99
N ILE A 255 14.51 14.92 0.55
CA ILE A 255 14.44 13.49 0.26
C ILE A 255 15.51 12.72 1.03
N SER A 256 15.76 13.15 2.27
CA SER A 256 16.83 12.61 3.09
C SER A 256 16.47 11.25 3.72
N LYS A 257 17.51 10.47 4.03
CA LYS A 257 17.36 9.15 4.67
C LYS A 257 16.98 9.25 6.14
N SER A 258 17.39 10.33 6.81
CA SER A 258 17.07 10.62 8.21
C SER A 258 17.23 12.12 8.51
N ILE A 259 16.66 12.57 9.61
CA ILE A 259 16.76 13.95 10.10
C ILE A 259 18.20 14.27 10.58
N GLU A 260 18.91 13.28 11.10
CA GLU A 260 20.26 13.43 11.70
C GLU A 260 21.40 13.31 10.69
N SER A 261 21.10 12.91 9.45
CA SER A 261 22.09 12.70 8.39
C SER A 261 22.22 13.88 7.43
N ASN A 262 23.15 13.77 6.48
CA ASN A 262 23.25 14.71 5.35
C ASN A 262 21.88 14.95 4.72
N GLN A 263 21.52 16.22 4.60
CA GLN A 263 20.26 16.60 3.98
C GLN A 263 20.41 16.65 2.46
N HIS A 264 19.48 16.01 1.75
CA HIS A 264 19.44 15.98 0.30
C HIS A 264 18.15 16.63 -0.18
N PHE A 265 18.32 17.66 -1.02
CA PHE A 265 17.22 18.41 -1.60
C PHE A 265 17.20 18.25 -3.12
N ILE A 266 16.01 18.16 -3.67
CA ILE A 266 15.78 18.00 -5.11
C ILE A 266 14.75 19.02 -5.59
N GLN A 267 14.90 19.54 -6.80
CA GLN A 267 13.97 20.51 -7.35
C GLN A 267 12.65 19.82 -7.71
N SER A 268 11.55 20.26 -7.11
CA SER A 268 10.23 19.66 -7.31
C SER A 268 9.79 19.70 -8.78
N ALA A 269 10.12 20.78 -9.48
CA ALA A 269 9.79 20.94 -10.89
C ALA A 269 10.49 19.94 -11.83
N GLU A 270 11.56 19.27 -11.40
CA GLU A 270 12.30 18.29 -12.22
C GLU A 270 11.83 16.84 -12.00
N ILE A 271 10.97 16.61 -11.01
CA ILE A 271 10.50 15.28 -10.65
C ILE A 271 9.23 14.97 -11.44
N ALA A 272 9.23 13.82 -12.10
CA ALA A 272 8.09 13.28 -12.82
C ALA A 272 7.22 12.38 -11.92
N LEU A 273 7.87 11.53 -11.11
CA LEU A 273 7.20 10.58 -10.22
C LEU A 273 7.99 10.38 -8.94
N ILE A 274 7.29 10.30 -7.81
CA ILE A 274 7.79 9.71 -6.57
C ILE A 274 6.92 8.48 -6.27
N ASN A 275 7.52 7.30 -6.33
CA ASN A 275 6.90 6.02 -5.98
C ASN A 275 7.47 5.54 -4.65
N THR A 276 6.68 5.65 -3.58
CA THR A 276 7.11 5.32 -2.22
C THR A 276 6.26 4.18 -1.65
N PRO A 277 6.79 3.36 -0.73
CA PRO A 277 5.98 2.38 -0.03
C PRO A 277 4.88 3.05 0.79
N LEU A 278 3.65 2.57 0.64
CA LEU A 278 2.46 3.09 1.32
C LEU A 278 2.52 2.84 2.84
N ALA A 279 3.00 1.66 3.24
CA ALA A 279 3.13 1.26 4.64
C ALA A 279 3.94 2.27 5.46
N LEU A 280 5.01 2.84 4.89
CA LEU A 280 5.86 3.81 5.59
C LEU A 280 5.08 5.04 6.07
N LEU A 281 4.20 5.58 5.22
CA LEU A 281 3.39 6.74 5.58
C LEU A 281 2.30 6.38 6.59
N ILE A 282 1.63 5.23 6.39
CA ILE A 282 0.60 4.74 7.31
C ILE A 282 1.19 4.51 8.71
N ASP A 283 2.31 3.79 8.80
CA ASP A 283 3.00 3.47 10.06
C ASP A 283 3.42 4.74 10.80
N TYR A 284 3.96 5.71 10.07
CA TYR A 284 4.33 7.02 10.63
C TYR A 284 3.12 7.78 11.17
N GLN A 285 2.02 7.86 10.43
CA GLN A 285 0.82 8.56 10.89
C GLN A 285 0.18 7.88 12.11
N VAL A 286 0.22 6.54 12.17
CA VAL A 286 -0.25 5.78 13.34
C VAL A 286 0.63 6.05 14.56
N SER A 287 1.97 6.08 14.40
CA SER A 287 2.87 6.35 15.53
C SER A 287 2.68 7.76 16.08
N GLN A 288 2.51 8.76 15.20
CA GLN A 288 2.26 10.15 15.61
C GLN A 288 0.95 10.31 16.41
N LYS A 289 -0.11 9.57 16.03
CA LYS A 289 -1.37 9.57 16.79
C LYS A 289 -1.22 8.94 18.18
N ALA A 290 -0.42 7.88 18.29
CA ALA A 290 -0.18 7.20 19.55
C ALA A 290 0.62 8.06 20.54
N GLU A 291 1.56 8.89 20.06
CA GLU A 291 2.32 9.84 20.89
C GLU A 291 1.49 11.04 21.36
N ALA A 292 0.39 11.37 20.67
CA ALA A 292 -0.48 12.49 21.00
C ALA A 292 -1.60 12.15 22.02
N CYS A 293 -1.74 10.86 22.40
CA CYS A 293 -2.77 10.36 23.32
C CYS A 293 -2.17 10.01 24.70
#